data_AF-A0A8J8TLA0-F1
#
_entry.id   AF-A0A8J8TLA0-F1
#
_cell.length_a   1.000
_cell.length_b   1.000
_cell.length_c   1.000
_cell.angle_alpha   90.00
_cell.angle_beta   90.00
_cell.angle_gamma   90.00
#
_symmetry.space_group_name_H-M   'P 1'
#
loop_
_entity.id
_entity.type
_entity.pdbx_description
1 polymer ?
#
loop_
_entity_poly.entity_id
_entity_poly.type
_entity_poly.pdbx_seq_one_letter_code
_entity_poly.pdbx_strand_id
1 'polypeptide(L)'
;VVYDSPEDASVIPIIQSRLKILATQQVIVEQYRGVEETYALLSKYIKKALTEERYARIFLGVPGVILALAGILSALNLSVYIEPAVLIILGAAMVLKGLKIDEAIENWWENSTIMVISATISIVGILIGFINLYFQLQFNKFSLPVIEAAFIILQLLPYVTFSAIVLFGGKAISKALERDIKVWHDIIRIINIIFIYFVLFKVINSIINDKYYLITQSLYTLIIASIGIISVYITLNTLERHGILERVIKNN
;
A
#
# COMPACT_ATOMS: atom_id res chain seq x y z
N VAL A 1 48.55 -30.82 34.11
CA VAL A 1 48.60 -31.41 32.75
C VAL A 1 47.71 -30.55 31.88
N VAL A 2 48.17 -30.18 30.70
CA VAL A 2 47.40 -29.40 29.73
C VAL A 2 46.98 -30.34 28.62
N TYR A 3 45.71 -30.34 28.28
CA TYR A 3 45.12 -31.16 27.23
C TYR A 3 44.55 -30.23 26.16
N ASP A 4 44.83 -30.50 24.90
CA ASP A 4 44.38 -29.68 23.76
C ASP A 4 43.07 -30.22 23.15
N SER A 5 42.74 -31.48 23.43
CA SER A 5 41.51 -32.13 22.96
C SER A 5 40.57 -32.51 24.12
N PRO A 6 39.23 -32.34 23.97
CA PRO A 6 38.24 -32.81 24.94
C PRO A 6 38.29 -34.32 25.20
N GLU A 7 38.75 -35.10 24.22
CA GLU A 7 38.86 -36.57 24.32
C GLU A 7 39.95 -36.98 25.32
N ASP A 8 41.04 -36.20 25.43
CA ASP A 8 42.11 -36.46 26.39
C ASP A 8 41.68 -36.17 27.84
N ALA A 9 40.64 -35.35 28.03
CA ALA A 9 40.04 -35.10 29.34
C ALA A 9 39.31 -36.33 29.91
N SER A 10 39.00 -37.33 29.07
CA SER A 10 38.39 -38.59 29.53
C SER A 10 39.31 -39.41 30.45
N VAL A 11 40.61 -39.10 30.51
CA VAL A 11 41.62 -39.77 31.35
C VAL A 11 41.64 -39.23 32.79
N ILE A 12 40.96 -38.10 33.05
CA ILE A 12 40.90 -37.45 34.37
C ILE A 12 40.49 -38.41 35.51
N PRO A 13 39.46 -39.27 35.38
CA PRO A 13 39.06 -40.21 36.43
C PRO A 13 40.15 -41.24 36.77
N ILE A 14 40.93 -41.64 35.77
CA ILE A 14 42.03 -42.61 35.93
C ILE A 14 43.15 -41.99 36.75
N ILE A 15 43.51 -40.73 36.47
CA ILE A 15 44.55 -40.02 37.23
C ILE A 15 44.06 -39.71 38.65
N GLN A 16 42.78 -39.36 38.80
CA GLN A 16 42.16 -39.10 40.11
C GLN A 16 42.14 -40.33 41.02
N SER A 17 42.20 -41.55 40.47
CA SER A 17 42.29 -42.80 41.24
C SER A 17 43.64 -43.02 41.94
N ARG A 18 44.67 -42.28 41.54
CA ARG A 18 46.03 -42.38 42.08
C ARG A 18 46.53 -41.09 42.74
N LEU A 19 46.03 -39.93 42.31
CA LEU A 19 46.44 -38.61 42.80
C LEU A 19 45.23 -37.69 42.95
N LYS A 20 45.17 -36.95 44.06
CA LYS A 20 44.07 -36.01 44.32
C LYS A 20 44.19 -34.77 43.41
N ILE A 21 43.22 -34.56 42.53
CA ILE A 21 43.13 -33.38 41.67
C ILE A 21 42.41 -32.27 42.46
N LEU A 22 43.03 -31.09 42.58
CA LEU A 22 42.48 -29.95 43.33
C LEU A 22 41.47 -29.13 42.51
N ALA A 23 41.74 -28.91 41.22
CA ALA A 23 40.86 -28.18 40.31
C ALA A 23 41.17 -28.51 38.84
N THR A 24 40.15 -28.47 38.00
CA THR A 24 40.26 -28.51 36.53
C THR A 24 39.72 -27.21 35.96
N GLN A 25 40.54 -26.51 35.18
CA GLN A 25 40.15 -25.28 34.49
C GLN A 25 40.11 -25.54 33.00
N GLN A 26 38.94 -25.35 32.39
CA GLN A 26 38.78 -25.40 30.94
C GLN A 26 38.92 -23.98 30.39
N VAL A 27 39.77 -23.81 29.38
CA VAL A 27 39.91 -22.57 28.63
C VAL A 27 39.38 -22.83 27.22
N ILE A 28 38.24 -22.26 26.89
CA ILE A 28 37.66 -22.35 25.54
C ILE A 28 38.21 -21.17 24.74
N VAL A 29 38.97 -21.47 23.68
CA VAL A 29 39.52 -20.45 22.77
C VAL A 29 38.65 -20.39 21.52
N GLU A 30 37.87 -19.33 21.38
CA GLU A 30 37.04 -19.09 20.19
C GLU A 30 37.87 -18.36 19.12
N GLN A 31 38.16 -19.00 17.99
CA GLN A 31 38.85 -18.33 16.88
C GLN A 31 37.84 -17.55 16.02
N TYR A 32 37.94 -16.22 16.04
CA TYR A 32 37.15 -15.33 15.18
C TYR A 32 37.58 -15.43 13.71
N ARG A 33 37.08 -16.43 12.97
CA ARG A 33 37.25 -16.56 11.50
C ARG A 33 36.24 -15.73 10.69
N GLY A 34 35.32 -15.04 11.35
CA GLY A 34 34.13 -14.47 10.70
C GLY A 34 34.39 -13.41 9.62
N VAL A 35 35.55 -12.74 9.64
CA VAL A 35 35.83 -11.62 8.71
C VAL A 35 36.11 -12.11 7.29
N GLU A 36 36.95 -13.14 7.12
CA GLU A 36 37.31 -13.67 5.80
C GLU A 36 36.13 -14.36 5.12
N GLU A 37 35.36 -15.15 5.87
CA GLU A 37 34.14 -15.78 5.36
C GLU A 37 33.11 -14.74 4.91
N THR A 38 32.96 -13.64 5.66
CA THR A 38 32.05 -12.54 5.30
C THR A 38 32.49 -11.86 3.99
N TYR A 39 33.79 -11.57 3.81
CA TYR A 39 34.30 -10.98 2.56
C TYR A 39 34.20 -11.94 1.37
N ALA A 40 34.45 -13.23 1.58
CA ALA A 40 34.27 -14.24 0.54
C ALA A 40 32.80 -14.37 0.12
N LEU A 41 31.86 -14.32 1.06
CA LEU A 41 30.43 -14.30 0.77
C LEU A 41 30.03 -13.02 0.03
N LEU A 42 30.46 -11.84 0.51
CA LEU A 42 30.11 -10.56 -0.11
C LEU A 42 30.59 -10.48 -1.57
N SER A 43 31.85 -10.86 -1.82
CA SER A 43 32.40 -10.88 -3.18
C SER A 43 31.67 -11.85 -4.10
N LYS A 44 31.27 -13.03 -3.60
CA LYS A 44 30.43 -13.98 -4.32
C LYS A 44 29.07 -13.38 -4.67
N TYR A 45 28.41 -12.68 -3.75
CA TYR A 45 27.12 -12.03 -4.00
C TYR A 45 27.21 -10.85 -4.96
N ILE A 46 28.25 -10.02 -4.85
CA ILE A 46 28.49 -8.93 -5.80
C ILE A 46 28.72 -9.50 -7.20
N LYS A 47 29.59 -10.51 -7.32
CA LYS A 47 29.83 -11.18 -8.60
C LYS A 47 28.53 -11.74 -9.18
N LYS A 48 27.75 -12.43 -8.36
CA LYS A 48 26.42 -12.95 -8.73
C LYS A 48 25.47 -11.84 -9.20
N ALA A 49 25.42 -10.72 -8.48
CA ALA A 49 24.57 -9.59 -8.82
C ALA A 49 24.95 -8.92 -10.14
N LEU A 50 26.23 -8.96 -10.54
CA LEU A 50 26.72 -8.35 -11.77
C LEU A 50 26.67 -9.31 -12.97
N THR A 51 26.88 -10.61 -12.77
CA THR A 51 27.04 -11.57 -13.87
C THR A 51 25.76 -12.35 -14.21
N GLU A 52 24.90 -12.62 -13.24
CA GLU A 52 23.67 -13.37 -13.51
C GLU A 52 22.57 -12.44 -14.04
N GLU A 53 22.05 -12.73 -15.23
CA GLU A 53 21.09 -11.87 -15.94
C GLU A 53 19.90 -11.43 -15.08
N ARG A 54 19.36 -12.35 -14.27
CA ARG A 54 18.23 -12.09 -13.37
C ARG A 54 18.54 -11.01 -12.34
N TYR A 55 19.75 -11.04 -11.76
CA TYR A 55 20.14 -10.12 -10.70
C TYR A 55 20.75 -8.83 -11.28
N ALA A 56 21.50 -8.93 -12.37
CA ALA A 56 22.09 -7.81 -13.08
C ALA A 56 21.03 -6.84 -13.60
N ARG A 57 19.88 -7.34 -14.08
CA ARG A 57 18.76 -6.49 -14.49
C ARG A 57 18.26 -5.56 -13.38
N ILE A 58 18.26 -6.03 -12.15
CA ILE A 58 17.77 -5.26 -10.98
C ILE A 58 18.90 -4.39 -10.41
N PHE A 59 20.09 -4.95 -10.24
CA PHE A 59 21.21 -4.28 -9.58
C PHE A 59 21.90 -3.24 -10.46
N LEU A 60 22.00 -3.49 -11.77
CA LEU A 60 22.61 -2.58 -12.74
C LEU A 60 21.58 -1.94 -13.67
N GLY A 61 20.59 -2.71 -14.14
CA GLY A 61 19.62 -2.22 -15.11
C GLY A 61 18.74 -1.10 -14.56
N VAL A 62 18.08 -1.29 -13.42
CA VAL A 62 17.19 -0.27 -12.83
C VAL A 62 17.95 1.01 -12.48
N PRO A 63 19.08 0.99 -11.75
CA PRO A 63 19.87 2.20 -11.50
C PRO A 63 20.45 2.80 -12.79
N GLY A 64 20.90 1.98 -13.73
CA GLY A 64 21.45 2.45 -15.01
C GLY A 64 20.43 3.21 -15.85
N VAL A 65 19.18 2.74 -15.92
CA VAL A 65 18.07 3.45 -16.59
C VAL A 65 17.77 4.77 -15.89
N ILE A 66 17.74 4.79 -14.55
CA ILE A 66 17.53 6.03 -13.78
C ILE A 66 18.63 7.06 -14.07
N LEU A 67 19.90 6.64 -14.05
CA LEU A 67 21.03 7.52 -14.34
C LEU A 67 21.02 8.01 -15.79
N ALA A 68 20.65 7.16 -16.74
CA ALA A 68 20.52 7.54 -18.15
C ALA A 68 19.40 8.59 -18.34
N LEU A 69 18.24 8.37 -17.73
CA LEU A 69 17.12 9.33 -17.70
C LEU A 69 17.57 10.67 -17.09
N ALA A 70 18.28 10.63 -15.95
CA ALA A 70 18.80 11.84 -15.32
C ALA A 70 19.77 12.60 -16.25
N GLY A 71 20.66 11.90 -16.95
CA GLY A 71 21.56 12.49 -17.96
C GLY A 71 20.81 13.13 -19.12
N ILE A 72 19.78 12.48 -19.65
CA ILE A 72 18.92 13.00 -20.72
C ILE A 72 18.18 14.27 -20.26
N LEU A 73 17.55 14.23 -19.08
CA LEU A 73 16.86 15.38 -18.51
C LEU A 73 17.83 16.56 -18.32
N SER A 74 19.04 16.29 -17.83
CA SER A 74 20.07 17.32 -17.67
C SER A 74 20.49 17.92 -19.01
N ALA A 75 20.64 17.12 -20.07
CA ALA A 75 20.99 17.61 -21.40
C ALA A 75 19.90 18.52 -22.00
N LEU A 76 18.64 18.30 -21.62
CA LEU A 76 17.49 19.10 -22.07
C LEU A 76 17.22 20.33 -21.18
N ASN A 77 18.10 20.65 -20.22
CA ASN A 77 17.88 21.69 -19.19
C ASN A 77 16.63 21.45 -18.33
N LEU A 78 16.22 20.19 -18.16
CA LEU A 78 15.09 19.74 -17.35
C LEU A 78 15.54 19.18 -16.00
N SER A 79 16.70 19.61 -15.50
CA SER A 79 17.32 19.06 -14.28
C SER A 79 16.43 19.16 -13.04
N VAL A 80 15.52 20.14 -12.99
CA VAL A 80 14.58 20.33 -11.87
C VAL A 80 13.63 19.14 -11.69
N TYR A 81 13.42 18.34 -12.73
CA TYR A 81 12.53 17.18 -12.70
C TYR A 81 13.24 15.87 -12.32
N ILE A 82 14.57 15.88 -12.18
CA ILE A 82 15.34 14.64 -11.90
C ILE A 82 14.97 14.07 -10.53
N GLU A 83 15.09 14.86 -9.46
CA GLU A 83 14.76 14.44 -8.10
C GLU A 83 13.32 13.90 -7.96
N PRO A 84 12.27 14.63 -8.40
CA PRO A 84 10.91 14.12 -8.30
C PRO A 84 10.68 12.88 -9.18
N ALA A 85 11.27 12.81 -10.38
CA ALA A 85 11.14 11.62 -11.23
C ALA A 85 11.75 10.37 -10.58
N VAL A 86 12.93 10.49 -9.97
CA VAL A 86 13.58 9.37 -9.25
C VAL A 86 12.72 8.90 -8.08
N LEU A 87 12.21 9.82 -7.27
CA LEU A 87 11.33 9.50 -6.14
C LEU A 87 10.03 8.83 -6.60
N ILE A 88 9.44 9.31 -7.70
CA ILE A 88 8.23 8.71 -8.28
C ILE A 88 8.50 7.28 -8.77
N ILE A 89 9.60 7.06 -9.51
CA ILE A 89 9.95 5.73 -10.03
C ILE A 89 10.19 4.75 -8.87
N LEU A 90 10.97 5.14 -7.86
CA LEU A 90 11.25 4.31 -6.70
C LEU A 90 9.98 4.04 -5.88
N GLY A 91 9.20 5.07 -5.59
CA GLY A 91 7.95 4.96 -4.86
C GLY A 91 6.94 4.06 -5.58
N ALA A 92 6.77 4.24 -6.90
CA ALA A 92 5.91 3.40 -7.71
C ALA A 92 6.39 1.94 -7.70
N ALA A 93 7.69 1.68 -7.86
CA ALA A 93 8.24 0.34 -7.82
C ALA A 93 8.02 -0.34 -6.46
N MET A 94 8.20 0.39 -5.36
CA MET A 94 7.97 -0.11 -4.00
C MET A 94 6.49 -0.42 -3.75
N VAL A 95 5.58 0.44 -4.20
CA VAL A 95 4.13 0.23 -4.04
C VAL A 95 3.66 -0.95 -4.87
N LEU A 96 4.02 -0.99 -6.16
CA LEU A 96 3.63 -2.07 -7.07
C LEU A 96 4.07 -3.43 -6.53
N LYS A 97 5.33 -3.53 -6.12
CA LYS A 97 5.91 -4.79 -5.64
C LYS A 97 5.52 -5.13 -4.20
N GLY A 98 5.48 -4.13 -3.33
CA GLY A 98 5.15 -4.30 -1.91
C GLY A 98 3.70 -4.71 -1.70
N LEU A 99 2.78 -4.25 -2.55
CA LEU A 99 1.37 -4.61 -2.51
C LEU A 99 1.00 -5.77 -3.46
N LYS A 100 1.97 -6.36 -4.17
CA LYS A 100 1.74 -7.44 -5.17
C LYS A 100 0.61 -7.07 -6.15
N ILE A 101 0.67 -5.84 -6.66
CA ILE A 101 -0.38 -5.28 -7.52
C ILE A 101 -0.48 -6.08 -8.82
N ASP A 102 0.63 -6.62 -9.30
CA ASP A 102 0.71 -7.57 -10.42
C ASP A 102 -0.20 -8.79 -10.21
N GLU A 103 -0.04 -9.49 -9.08
CA GLU A 103 -0.87 -10.65 -8.73
C GLU A 103 -2.35 -10.26 -8.56
N ALA A 104 -2.63 -9.08 -7.98
CA ALA A 104 -3.99 -8.59 -7.78
C ALA A 104 -4.71 -8.30 -9.10
N ILE A 105 -4.01 -7.67 -10.06
CA ILE A 105 -4.56 -7.35 -11.38
C ILE A 105 -4.82 -8.63 -12.17
N GLU A 106 -3.89 -9.59 -12.15
CA GLU A 106 -4.05 -10.88 -12.85
C GLU A 106 -5.28 -11.62 -12.33
N ASN A 107 -5.41 -11.73 -10.99
CA ASN A 107 -6.60 -12.31 -10.38
C ASN A 107 -7.89 -11.57 -10.76
N TRP A 108 -7.88 -10.23 -10.83
CA TRP A 108 -9.08 -9.49 -11.24
C TRP A 108 -9.43 -9.71 -12.70
N TRP A 109 -8.44 -9.85 -13.57
CA TRP A 109 -8.64 -10.13 -14.99
C TRP A 109 -9.24 -11.52 -15.22
N GLU A 110 -8.76 -12.53 -14.51
CA GLU A 110 -9.27 -13.90 -14.61
C GLU A 110 -10.70 -14.04 -14.06
N ASN A 111 -11.03 -13.30 -13.01
CA ASN A 111 -12.31 -13.44 -12.31
C ASN A 111 -13.42 -12.52 -12.83
N SER A 112 -13.12 -11.32 -13.33
CA SER A 112 -14.16 -10.40 -13.82
C SER A 112 -13.63 -9.30 -14.74
N THR A 113 -13.95 -9.38 -16.03
CA THR A 113 -13.66 -8.32 -17.02
C THR A 113 -14.29 -6.97 -16.61
N ILE A 114 -15.45 -6.99 -15.96
CA ILE A 114 -16.14 -5.78 -15.49
C ILE A 114 -15.32 -5.06 -14.42
N MET A 115 -14.64 -5.82 -13.54
CA MET A 115 -13.73 -5.25 -12.56
C MET A 115 -12.55 -4.53 -13.22
N VAL A 116 -11.93 -5.13 -14.25
CA VAL A 116 -10.82 -4.49 -14.98
C VAL A 116 -11.26 -3.19 -15.66
N ILE A 117 -12.43 -3.20 -16.33
CA ILE A 117 -12.98 -2.02 -16.98
C ILE A 117 -13.24 -0.92 -15.94
N SER A 118 -13.87 -1.25 -14.82
CA SER A 118 -14.16 -0.30 -13.75
C SER A 118 -12.88 0.28 -13.12
N ALA A 119 -11.85 -0.53 -12.92
CA ALA A 119 -10.56 -0.09 -12.39
C ALA A 119 -9.86 0.86 -13.37
N THR A 120 -9.87 0.54 -14.66
CA THR A 120 -9.29 1.38 -15.71
C THR A 120 -9.98 2.75 -15.75
N ILE A 121 -11.30 2.78 -15.77
CA ILE A 121 -12.08 4.03 -15.74
C ILE A 121 -11.76 4.84 -14.47
N SER A 122 -11.60 4.18 -13.34
CA SER A 122 -11.32 4.83 -12.06
C SER A 122 -9.92 5.44 -12.00
N ILE A 123 -8.92 4.77 -12.57
CA ILE A 123 -7.56 5.32 -12.73
C ILE A 123 -7.59 6.55 -13.64
N VAL A 124 -8.27 6.45 -14.78
CA VAL A 124 -8.42 7.57 -15.71
C VAL A 124 -9.13 8.75 -15.04
N GLY A 125 -10.18 8.50 -14.27
CA GLY A 125 -10.89 9.53 -13.50
C GLY A 125 -9.99 10.29 -12.53
N ILE A 126 -9.12 9.58 -11.81
CA ILE A 126 -8.14 10.19 -10.89
C ILE A 126 -7.13 11.03 -11.66
N LEU A 127 -6.59 10.52 -12.78
CA LEU A 127 -5.63 11.25 -13.62
C LEU A 127 -6.24 12.56 -14.15
N ILE A 128 -7.48 12.52 -14.63
CA ILE A 128 -8.21 13.72 -15.06
C ILE A 128 -8.36 14.70 -13.89
N GLY A 129 -8.61 14.22 -12.68
CA GLY A 129 -8.67 15.05 -11.48
C GLY A 129 -7.38 15.78 -11.17
N PHE A 130 -6.23 15.11 -11.26
CA PHE A 130 -4.92 15.75 -11.08
C PHE A 130 -4.61 16.77 -12.18
N ILE A 131 -4.97 16.48 -13.43
CA ILE A 131 -4.81 17.43 -14.54
C ILE A 131 -5.68 18.67 -14.28
N ASN A 132 -6.94 18.48 -13.89
CA ASN A 132 -7.84 19.59 -13.56
C ASN A 132 -7.31 20.43 -12.39
N LEU A 133 -6.85 19.78 -11.32
CA LEU A 133 -6.23 20.44 -10.18
C LEU A 133 -5.03 21.30 -10.61
N TYR A 134 -4.14 20.76 -11.44
CA TYR A 134 -2.97 21.50 -11.93
C TYR A 134 -3.40 22.78 -12.65
N PHE A 135 -4.40 22.71 -13.53
CA PHE A 135 -4.95 23.92 -14.18
C PHE A 135 -5.54 24.89 -13.15
N GLN A 136 -6.34 24.41 -12.20
CA GLN A 136 -6.99 25.27 -11.21
C GLN A 136 -6.00 26.02 -10.32
N LEU A 137 -4.87 25.39 -9.96
CA LEU A 137 -3.82 26.03 -9.16
C LEU A 137 -3.06 27.12 -9.93
N GLN A 138 -3.01 27.06 -11.26
CA GLN A 138 -2.39 28.13 -12.07
C GLN A 138 -3.26 29.39 -12.13
N PHE A 139 -4.59 29.24 -12.13
CA PHE A 139 -5.52 30.36 -12.26
C PHE A 139 -5.92 31.00 -10.92
N ASN A 140 -5.87 30.25 -9.82
CA ASN A 140 -6.26 30.73 -8.51
C ASN A 140 -5.02 31.08 -7.68
N LYS A 141 -4.95 32.33 -7.21
CA LYS A 141 -3.93 32.75 -6.24
C LYS A 141 -4.51 32.70 -4.84
N PHE A 142 -3.86 31.97 -3.95
CA PHE A 142 -4.28 31.84 -2.56
C PHE A 142 -3.43 32.72 -1.65
N SER A 143 -4.09 33.45 -0.76
CA SER A 143 -3.41 34.30 0.23
C SER A 143 -3.00 33.53 1.48
N LEU A 144 -3.67 32.42 1.79
CA LEU A 144 -3.44 31.62 3.00
C LEU A 144 -3.21 30.14 2.63
N PRO A 145 -2.17 29.49 3.17
CA PRO A 145 -1.88 28.07 2.89
C PRO A 145 -3.03 27.12 3.25
N VAL A 146 -3.80 27.44 4.30
CA VAL A 146 -4.94 26.62 4.74
C VAL A 146 -6.06 26.62 3.69
N ILE A 147 -6.30 27.76 3.04
CA ILE A 147 -7.32 27.90 1.99
C ILE A 147 -6.87 27.17 0.73
N GLU A 148 -5.59 27.24 0.38
CA GLU A 148 -5.00 26.49 -0.73
C GLU A 148 -5.17 24.98 -0.52
N ALA A 149 -4.81 24.46 0.66
CA ALA A 149 -4.98 23.05 0.99
C ALA A 149 -6.46 22.61 0.93
N ALA A 150 -7.38 23.41 1.48
CA ALA A 150 -8.81 23.14 1.41
C ALA A 150 -9.30 23.12 -0.05
N PHE A 151 -8.85 24.06 -0.87
CA PHE A 151 -9.20 24.12 -2.28
C PHE A 151 -8.69 22.90 -3.05
N ILE A 152 -7.44 22.47 -2.84
CA ILE A 152 -6.87 21.27 -3.46
C ILE A 152 -7.77 20.05 -3.18
N ILE A 153 -8.15 19.84 -1.92
CA ILE A 153 -9.02 18.72 -1.53
C ILE A 153 -10.38 18.86 -2.22
N LEU A 154 -10.97 20.06 -2.26
CA LEU A 154 -12.25 20.29 -2.90
C LEU A 154 -12.23 19.95 -4.40
N GLN A 155 -11.17 20.30 -5.10
CA GLN A 155 -11.04 20.03 -6.54
C GLN A 155 -10.84 18.54 -6.84
N LEU A 156 -10.12 17.80 -5.99
CA LEU A 156 -9.92 16.36 -6.18
C LEU A 156 -11.13 15.51 -5.77
N LEU A 157 -11.94 16.01 -4.83
CA LEU A 157 -13.03 15.25 -4.20
C LEU A 157 -14.03 14.63 -5.20
N PRO A 158 -14.53 15.34 -6.25
CA PRO A 158 -15.43 14.75 -7.25
C PRO A 158 -14.81 13.60 -8.03
N TYR A 159 -13.52 13.70 -8.37
CA TYR A 159 -12.82 12.68 -9.15
C TYR A 159 -12.53 11.44 -8.31
N VAL A 160 -12.08 11.63 -7.07
CA VAL A 160 -11.87 10.52 -6.13
C VAL A 160 -13.18 9.77 -5.85
N THR A 161 -14.27 10.51 -5.66
CA THR A 161 -15.58 9.91 -5.37
C THR A 161 -16.18 9.22 -6.59
N PHE A 162 -16.06 9.81 -7.78
CA PHE A 162 -16.42 9.14 -9.04
C PHE A 162 -15.66 7.82 -9.21
N SER A 163 -14.33 7.83 -9.05
CA SER A 163 -13.50 6.63 -9.17
C SER A 163 -13.86 5.56 -8.14
N ALA A 164 -14.16 5.95 -6.89
CA ALA A 164 -14.62 5.00 -5.88
C ALA A 164 -15.99 4.39 -6.25
N ILE A 165 -16.95 5.22 -6.71
CA ILE A 165 -18.28 4.77 -7.13
C ILE A 165 -18.16 3.80 -8.32
N VAL A 166 -17.32 4.10 -9.30
CA VAL A 166 -17.11 3.23 -10.46
C VAL A 166 -16.50 1.89 -10.05
N LEU A 167 -15.48 1.86 -9.18
CA LEU A 167 -14.91 0.62 -8.65
C LEU A 167 -15.94 -0.25 -7.92
N PHE A 168 -16.65 0.31 -6.95
CA PHE A 168 -17.64 -0.45 -6.20
C PHE A 168 -18.88 -0.78 -7.04
N GLY A 169 -19.22 0.07 -8.01
CA GLY A 169 -20.26 -0.16 -9.00
C GLY A 169 -19.92 -1.33 -9.91
N GLY A 170 -18.71 -1.39 -10.45
CA GLY A 170 -18.22 -2.52 -11.23
C GLY A 170 -18.28 -3.83 -10.44
N LYS A 171 -17.89 -3.79 -9.15
CA LYS A 171 -17.99 -4.94 -8.24
C LYS A 171 -19.42 -5.39 -7.98
N ALA A 172 -20.31 -4.44 -7.70
CA ALA A 172 -21.74 -4.72 -7.53
C ALA A 172 -22.35 -5.34 -8.79
N ILE A 173 -21.99 -4.82 -9.97
CA ILE A 173 -22.44 -5.35 -11.26
C ILE A 173 -21.91 -6.77 -11.45
N SER A 174 -20.60 -7.03 -11.27
CA SER A 174 -20.03 -8.38 -11.41
C SER A 174 -20.79 -9.41 -10.58
N LYS A 175 -21.01 -9.10 -9.29
CA LYS A 175 -21.77 -9.98 -8.39
C LYS A 175 -23.23 -10.14 -8.79
N ALA A 176 -23.85 -9.08 -9.32
CA ALA A 176 -25.23 -9.14 -9.78
C ALA A 176 -25.38 -10.05 -11.00
N LEU A 177 -24.40 -10.05 -11.92
CA LEU A 177 -24.37 -11.01 -13.03
C LEU A 177 -24.21 -12.45 -12.54
N GLU A 178 -23.42 -12.67 -11.50
CA GLU A 178 -23.24 -13.97 -10.84
C GLU A 178 -24.44 -14.39 -9.96
N ARG A 179 -25.48 -13.55 -9.86
CA ARG A 179 -26.65 -13.71 -8.98
C ARG A 179 -26.27 -13.89 -7.50
N ASP A 180 -25.14 -13.32 -7.08
CA ASP A 180 -24.74 -13.31 -5.68
C ASP A 180 -25.65 -12.35 -4.89
N ILE A 181 -26.24 -12.83 -3.81
CA ILE A 181 -27.13 -12.03 -2.97
C ILE A 181 -26.40 -10.89 -2.24
N LYS A 182 -25.07 -10.99 -2.14
CA LYS A 182 -24.21 -10.05 -1.43
C LYS A 182 -23.95 -8.75 -2.19
N VAL A 183 -24.58 -8.53 -3.34
CA VAL A 183 -24.53 -7.26 -4.11
C VAL A 183 -24.93 -6.06 -3.24
N TRP A 184 -25.91 -6.22 -2.35
CA TRP A 184 -26.38 -5.16 -1.46
C TRP A 184 -25.27 -4.57 -0.58
N HIS A 185 -24.26 -5.35 -0.20
CA HIS A 185 -23.11 -4.84 0.56
C HIS A 185 -22.32 -3.80 -0.24
N ASP A 186 -22.15 -4.00 -1.54
CA ASP A 186 -21.44 -3.07 -2.41
C ASP A 186 -22.31 -1.83 -2.75
N ILE A 187 -23.64 -1.99 -2.84
CA ILE A 187 -24.59 -0.87 -2.95
C ILE A 187 -24.52 0.05 -1.72
N ILE A 188 -24.50 -0.52 -0.51
CA ILE A 188 -24.39 0.28 0.73
C ILE A 188 -23.07 1.06 0.77
N ARG A 189 -21.97 0.48 0.27
CA ARG A 189 -20.68 1.19 0.15
C ARG A 189 -20.77 2.39 -0.78
N ILE A 190 -21.43 2.25 -1.93
CA ILE A 190 -21.64 3.36 -2.89
C ILE A 190 -22.45 4.49 -2.23
N ILE A 191 -23.55 4.14 -1.54
CA ILE A 191 -24.39 5.12 -0.82
C ILE A 191 -23.55 5.85 0.24
N ASN A 192 -22.73 5.12 0.99
CA ASN A 192 -21.85 5.72 2.00
C ASN A 192 -20.82 6.70 1.37
N ILE A 193 -20.24 6.36 0.21
CA ILE A 193 -19.29 7.23 -0.50
C ILE A 193 -19.98 8.52 -0.95
N ILE A 194 -21.18 8.43 -1.52
CA ILE A 194 -21.97 9.60 -1.94
C ILE A 194 -22.28 10.49 -0.73
N PHE A 195 -22.62 9.88 0.41
CA PHE A 195 -22.88 10.64 1.62
C PHE A 195 -21.62 11.37 2.13
N ILE A 196 -20.49 10.67 2.19
CA ILE A 196 -19.19 11.23 2.57
C ILE A 196 -18.82 12.41 1.64
N TYR A 197 -19.06 12.29 0.34
CA TYR A 197 -18.86 13.37 -0.63
C TYR A 197 -19.61 14.64 -0.23
N PHE A 198 -20.92 14.54 0.01
CA PHE A 198 -21.74 15.72 0.33
C PHE A 198 -21.30 16.41 1.62
N VAL A 199 -20.93 15.64 2.64
CA VAL A 199 -20.42 16.20 3.89
C VAL A 199 -19.10 16.91 3.64
N LEU A 200 -18.12 16.22 3.04
CA LEU A 200 -16.79 16.79 2.82
C LEU A 200 -16.87 18.05 1.97
N PHE A 201 -17.67 18.02 0.90
CA PHE A 201 -17.94 19.19 0.06
C PHE A 201 -18.47 20.37 0.89
N LYS A 202 -19.49 20.12 1.74
CA LYS A 202 -20.08 21.17 2.58
C LYS A 202 -19.09 21.71 3.61
N VAL A 203 -18.31 20.85 4.26
CA VAL A 203 -17.29 21.25 5.25
C VAL A 203 -16.21 22.09 4.61
N ILE A 204 -15.59 21.58 3.54
CA ILE A 204 -14.45 22.23 2.88
C ILE A 204 -14.87 23.54 2.25
N ASN A 205 -16.03 23.58 1.59
CA ASN A 205 -16.57 24.82 1.03
C ASN A 205 -16.90 25.85 2.12
N SER A 206 -17.24 25.43 3.34
CA SER A 206 -17.45 26.36 4.45
C SER A 206 -16.15 26.99 4.95
N ILE A 207 -15.05 26.23 4.95
CA ILE A 207 -13.70 26.71 5.30
C ILE A 207 -13.25 27.77 4.30
N ILE A 208 -13.43 27.52 2.99
CA ILE A 208 -13.01 28.46 1.93
C ILE A 208 -13.81 29.78 1.99
N ASN A 209 -15.06 29.74 2.43
CA ASN A 209 -15.95 30.90 2.47
C ASN A 209 -16.05 31.57 3.86
N ASP A 210 -15.14 31.27 4.79
CA ASP A 210 -15.09 31.80 6.17
C ASP A 210 -16.39 31.66 6.99
N LYS A 211 -17.23 30.66 6.67
CA LYS A 211 -18.50 30.40 7.38
C LYS A 211 -18.30 29.35 8.49
N TYR A 212 -17.69 29.77 9.61
CA TYR A 212 -17.35 28.90 10.74
C TYR A 212 -18.55 28.20 11.42
N TYR A 213 -19.76 28.78 11.36
CA TYR A 213 -20.98 28.20 11.95
C TYR A 213 -21.38 26.82 11.38
N LEU A 214 -20.83 26.42 10.22
CA LEU A 214 -21.20 25.19 9.53
C LEU A 214 -20.41 23.95 9.98
N ILE A 215 -19.29 24.11 10.70
CA ILE A 215 -18.48 22.97 11.19
C ILE A 215 -19.26 22.14 12.22
N THR A 216 -19.96 22.78 13.15
CA THR A 216 -20.75 22.06 14.14
C THR A 216 -21.96 21.37 13.50
N GLN A 217 -22.62 22.02 12.54
CA GLN A 217 -23.76 21.44 11.82
C GLN A 217 -23.35 20.26 10.94
N SER A 218 -22.19 20.30 10.28
CA SER A 218 -21.70 19.21 9.44
C SER A 218 -21.34 17.97 10.26
N LEU A 219 -20.81 18.14 11.47
CA LEU A 219 -20.58 17.05 12.42
C LEU A 219 -21.89 16.38 12.84
N TYR A 220 -22.94 17.15 13.14
CA TYR A 220 -24.26 16.57 13.43
C TYR A 220 -24.83 15.80 12.23
N THR A 221 -24.68 16.32 11.01
CA THR A 221 -25.13 15.60 9.80
C THR A 221 -24.36 14.31 9.56
N LEU A 222 -23.05 14.28 9.86
CA LEU A 222 -22.23 13.06 9.80
C LEU A 222 -22.75 12.02 10.78
N ILE A 223 -22.90 12.38 12.05
CA ILE A 223 -23.31 11.47 13.11
C ILE A 223 -24.67 10.85 12.78
N ILE A 224 -25.66 11.67 12.42
CA ILE A 224 -27.02 11.21 12.13
C ILE A 224 -27.02 10.24 10.93
N ALA A 225 -26.30 10.57 9.87
CA ALA A 225 -26.27 9.71 8.69
C ALA A 225 -25.43 8.45 8.88
N SER A 226 -24.32 8.51 9.62
CA SER A 226 -23.57 7.32 10.00
C SER A 226 -24.44 6.36 10.81
N ILE A 227 -25.22 6.88 11.77
CA ILE A 227 -26.19 6.07 12.51
C ILE A 227 -27.25 5.48 11.56
N GLY A 228 -27.79 6.27 10.64
CA GLY A 228 -28.77 5.81 9.64
C GLY A 228 -28.24 4.69 8.74
N ILE A 229 -27.05 4.86 8.18
CA ILE A 229 -26.41 3.86 7.30
C ILE A 229 -26.08 2.58 8.09
N ILE A 230 -25.54 2.70 9.30
CA ILE A 230 -25.24 1.55 10.16
C ILE A 230 -26.53 0.81 10.53
N SER A 231 -27.60 1.53 10.86
CA SER A 231 -28.90 0.93 11.16
C SER A 231 -29.45 0.14 9.97
N VAL A 232 -29.44 0.73 8.77
CA VAL A 232 -29.85 0.05 7.53
C VAL A 232 -28.95 -1.16 7.22
N TYR A 233 -27.65 -1.05 7.46
CA TYR A 233 -26.73 -2.17 7.27
C TYR A 233 -27.05 -3.33 8.22
N ILE A 234 -27.27 -3.03 9.51
CA ILE A 234 -27.62 -4.04 10.51
C ILE A 234 -28.93 -4.72 10.13
N THR A 235 -29.97 -3.97 9.76
CA THR A 235 -31.27 -4.55 9.38
C THR A 235 -31.14 -5.46 8.16
N LEU A 236 -30.47 -5.02 7.10
CA LEU A 236 -30.24 -5.84 5.91
C LEU A 236 -29.41 -7.09 6.20
N ASN A 237 -28.36 -6.98 7.02
CA ASN A 237 -27.54 -8.12 7.43
C ASN A 237 -28.32 -9.11 8.30
N THR A 238 -29.22 -8.64 9.16
CA THR A 238 -30.11 -9.54 9.92
C THR A 238 -31.10 -10.25 9.00
N LEU A 239 -31.65 -9.58 7.98
CA LEU A 239 -32.54 -10.19 6.99
C LEU A 239 -31.82 -11.24 6.13
N GLU A 240 -30.54 -11.01 5.79
CA GLU A 240 -29.68 -11.98 5.11
C GLU A 240 -29.48 -13.24 5.97
N ARG A 241 -29.11 -13.08 7.24
CA ARG A 241 -28.89 -14.21 8.16
C ARG A 241 -30.13 -15.10 8.37
N HIS A 242 -31.33 -14.53 8.26
CA HIS A 242 -32.58 -15.29 8.39
C HIS A 242 -33.07 -15.89 7.05
N GLY A 243 -32.31 -15.74 5.96
CA GLY A 243 -32.64 -16.29 4.64
C GLY A 243 -33.86 -15.64 3.98
N ILE A 244 -34.33 -14.50 4.50
CA ILE A 244 -35.53 -13.81 3.99
C ILE A 244 -35.22 -13.18 2.63
N LEU A 245 -34.02 -12.63 2.45
CA LEU A 245 -33.58 -12.04 1.18
C LEU A 245 -33.51 -13.11 0.06
N GLU A 246 -33.05 -14.33 0.38
CA GLU A 246 -32.98 -15.42 -0.59
C GLU A 246 -34.38 -15.83 -1.06
N ARG A 247 -35.36 -15.87 -0.14
CA ARG A 247 -36.75 -16.20 -0.48
C ARG A 247 -37.41 -15.15 -1.36
N VAL A 248 -37.10 -13.87 -1.15
CA VAL A 248 -37.67 -12.76 -1.94
C VAL A 248 -37.12 -12.75 -3.36
N ILE A 249 -35.83 -13.04 -3.55
CA ILE A 249 -35.17 -13.03 -4.86
C ILE A 249 -35.51 -14.28 -5.68
N LYS A 250 -35.78 -15.42 -5.03
CA LYS A 250 -36.10 -16.69 -5.70
C LYS A 250 -37.59 -16.85 -6.07
N ASN A 251 -38.47 -16.01 -5.52
CA ASN A 251 -39.91 -16.01 -5.79
C ASN A 251 -40.34 -15.00 -6.88
N ASN A 252 -39.41 -14.29 -7.50
CA ASN A 252 -39.60 -13.44 -8.70
C ASN A 252 -38.72 -13.96 -9.84
#